data_AF-A0A2G5LCK1-F1
#
_entry.id   AF-A0A2G5LCK1-F1
#
_cell.length_a   1.000
_cell.length_b   1.000
_cell.length_c   1.000
_cell.angle_alpha   90.00
_cell.angle_beta   90.00
_cell.angle_gamma   90.00
#
_symmetry.space_group_name_H-M   'P 1'
#
loop_
_entity.id
_entity.type
_entity.pdbx_description
1 polymer ?
#
loop_
_entity_poly.entity_id
_entity_poly.type
_entity_poly.pdbx_seq_one_letter_code
_entity_poly.pdbx_strand_id
1 'polypeptide(L)'
;MGDSSANMAIETTKPWDEMDAYERKVITVVHAQGFRDGGVDVTEERMLRILTLGSPKCVFAYQGDELKYARVHKDSVKIMKLLCNQYLEKSFLEENEEEIKQMLDDAKEGI
;
A
#
# COMPACT_ATOMS: atom_id res chain seq x y z
N MET A 1 -13.43 -28.33 -32.37
CA MET A 1 -13.69 -26.94 -32.80
C MET A 1 -14.43 -26.29 -31.63
N GLY A 2 -13.71 -25.59 -30.75
CA GLY A 2 -13.75 -24.11 -30.64
C GLY A 2 -14.76 -23.76 -29.55
N ASP A 3 -14.46 -23.18 -28.41
CA ASP A 3 -13.52 -22.10 -28.12
C ASP A 3 -12.82 -22.30 -26.77
N SER A 4 -11.49 -22.35 -26.81
CA SER A 4 -10.68 -21.95 -25.66
C SER A 4 -10.54 -20.43 -25.71
N SER A 5 -11.63 -19.69 -25.51
CA SER A 5 -11.56 -18.27 -25.16
C SER A 5 -11.05 -18.18 -23.74
N ALA A 6 -9.74 -18.42 -23.59
CA ALA A 6 -9.02 -18.06 -22.39
C ALA A 6 -9.37 -16.59 -22.10
N ASN A 7 -10.04 -16.35 -20.98
CA ASN A 7 -10.19 -15.02 -20.38
C ASN A 7 -8.78 -14.49 -20.07
N MET A 8 -8.06 -14.03 -21.10
CA MET A 8 -6.74 -13.43 -20.93
C MET A 8 -6.97 -12.03 -20.40
N ALA A 9 -6.83 -11.87 -19.08
CA ALA A 9 -6.69 -10.55 -18.51
C ALA A 9 -5.47 -9.88 -19.15
N ILE A 10 -5.66 -8.67 -19.68
CA ILE A 10 -4.59 -7.89 -20.28
C ILE A 10 -3.82 -7.26 -19.12
N GLU A 11 -2.59 -7.73 -18.89
CA GLU A 11 -1.67 -7.10 -17.95
C GLU A 11 -1.04 -5.87 -18.60
N THR A 12 -1.18 -4.72 -17.93
CA THR A 12 -0.49 -3.48 -18.28
C THR A 12 0.44 -3.10 -17.13
N THR A 13 1.70 -2.80 -17.45
CA THR A 13 2.66 -2.30 -16.47
C THR A 13 2.79 -0.80 -16.62
N LYS A 14 2.62 -0.06 -15.52
CA LYS A 14 2.73 1.39 -15.48
C LYS A 14 3.77 1.83 -14.44
N PRO A 15 4.67 2.78 -14.78
CA PRO A 15 5.41 3.57 -13.78
C PRO A 15 4.45 4.38 -12.91
N TRP A 16 4.83 4.65 -11.66
CA TRP A 16 4.00 5.41 -10.70
C TRP A 16 3.50 6.74 -11.26
N ASP A 17 4.37 7.49 -11.93
CA ASP A 17 4.06 8.81 -12.48
C ASP A 17 3.06 8.78 -13.66
N GLU A 18 2.88 7.61 -14.28
CA GLU A 18 1.92 7.40 -15.37
C GLU A 18 0.58 6.80 -14.89
N MET A 19 0.47 6.45 -13.60
CA MET A 19 -0.77 5.96 -13.03
C MET A 19 -1.73 7.10 -12.74
N ASP A 20 -3.00 6.90 -13.08
CA ASP A 20 -4.06 7.85 -12.73
C ASP A 20 -4.45 7.75 -11.24
N ALA A 21 -5.33 8.65 -10.80
CA ALA A 21 -5.78 8.69 -9.41
C ALA A 21 -6.50 7.41 -8.96
N TYR A 22 -7.24 6.76 -9.86
CA TYR A 22 -7.95 5.52 -9.58
C TYR A 22 -6.97 4.35 -9.41
N GLU A 23 -6.01 4.22 -10.32
CA GLU A 23 -4.95 3.19 -10.28
C GLU A 23 -4.09 3.31 -9.03
N ARG A 24 -3.69 4.53 -8.66
CA ARG A 24 -2.95 4.81 -7.41
C ARG A 24 -3.80 4.46 -6.19
N LYS A 25 -5.09 4.76 -6.20
CA LYS A 25 -6.01 4.39 -5.11
C LYS A 25 -6.15 2.88 -4.99
N VAL A 26 -6.39 2.19 -6.10
CA VAL A 26 -6.54 0.73 -6.16
C VAL A 26 -5.30 0.03 -5.58
N ILE A 27 -4.11 0.35 -6.08
CA ILE A 27 -2.89 -0.32 -5.61
C ILE A 27 -2.64 -0.06 -4.13
N THR A 28 -2.96 1.14 -3.65
CA THR A 28 -2.88 1.52 -2.23
C THR A 28 -3.82 0.68 -1.37
N VAL A 29 -5.09 0.58 -1.74
CA VAL A 29 -6.10 -0.17 -0.97
C VAL A 29 -5.74 -1.65 -0.95
N VAL A 30 -5.40 -2.23 -2.10
CA VAL A 30 -5.04 -3.66 -2.21
C VAL A 30 -3.84 -4.00 -1.33
N HIS A 31 -2.80 -3.16 -1.33
CA HIS A 31 -1.63 -3.42 -0.49
C HIS A 31 -1.92 -3.19 0.99
N ALA A 32 -2.62 -2.10 1.34
CA ALA A 32 -3.00 -1.85 2.74
C ALA A 32 -3.85 -3.00 3.30
N GLN A 33 -4.80 -3.50 2.52
CA GLN A 33 -5.60 -4.66 2.90
C GLN A 33 -4.75 -5.93 3.04
N GLY A 34 -3.85 -6.22 2.09
CA GLY A 34 -2.98 -7.39 2.18
C GLY A 34 -2.08 -7.41 3.42
N PHE A 35 -1.63 -6.25 3.90
CA PHE A 35 -0.91 -6.12 5.16
C PHE A 35 -1.82 -6.32 6.38
N ARG A 36 -3.03 -5.76 6.36
CA ARG A 36 -4.02 -5.98 7.44
C ARG A 36 -4.44 -7.44 7.56
N ASP A 37 -4.63 -8.11 6.44
CA ASP A 37 -4.91 -9.56 6.40
C ASP A 37 -3.73 -10.37 6.99
N GLY A 38 -2.51 -9.83 6.90
CA GLY A 38 -1.30 -10.35 7.54
C GLY A 38 -1.10 -9.92 9.00
N GLY A 39 -2.05 -9.19 9.61
CA GLY A 39 -1.98 -8.73 11.00
C GLY A 39 -1.20 -7.43 11.23
N VAL A 40 -0.81 -6.72 10.18
CA VAL A 40 -0.13 -5.42 10.27
C VAL A 40 -1.17 -4.31 10.20
N ASP A 41 -1.25 -3.48 11.24
CA ASP A 41 -2.15 -2.33 11.25
C ASP A 41 -1.58 -1.20 10.38
N VAL A 42 -2.05 -1.13 9.13
CA VAL A 42 -1.66 -0.09 8.18
C VAL A 42 -2.88 0.60 7.60
N THR A 43 -2.88 1.93 7.70
CA THR A 43 -3.88 2.78 7.08
C THR A 43 -3.59 2.96 5.58
N GLU A 44 -4.62 3.25 4.80
CA GLU A 44 -4.45 3.55 3.37
C GLU A 44 -3.57 4.79 3.15
N GLU A 45 -3.65 5.78 4.03
CA GLU A 45 -2.80 6.98 3.97
C GLU A 45 -1.32 6.64 4.17
N ARG A 46 -1.01 5.80 5.17
CA ARG A 46 0.38 5.35 5.43
C ARG A 46 0.90 4.54 4.25
N MET A 47 0.10 3.64 3.69
CA MET A 47 0.46 2.88 2.49
C MET A 47 0.68 3.79 1.28
N LEU A 48 -0.18 4.79 1.07
CA LEU A 48 -0.03 5.75 -0.02
C LEU A 48 1.29 6.52 0.08
N ARG A 49 1.67 6.95 1.29
CA ARG A 49 2.96 7.63 1.53
C ARG A 49 4.14 6.73 1.17
N ILE A 50 4.09 5.46 1.57
CA ILE A 50 5.13 4.46 1.25
C ILE A 50 5.24 4.25 -0.27
N LEU A 51 4.11 4.07 -0.95
CA LEU A 51 4.07 3.90 -2.41
C LEU A 51 4.54 5.16 -3.14
N THR A 52 4.19 6.34 -2.64
CA THR A 52 4.65 7.62 -3.21
C THR A 52 6.16 7.80 -3.05
N LEU A 53 6.73 7.39 -1.92
CA LEU A 53 8.17 7.47 -1.68
C LEU A 53 8.95 6.46 -2.54
N GLY A 54 8.39 5.26 -2.74
CA GLY A 54 9.02 4.21 -3.52
C GLY A 54 8.84 4.34 -5.03
N SER A 55 7.86 5.14 -5.47
CA SER A 55 7.42 5.30 -6.87
C SER A 55 7.47 3.99 -7.67
N PRO A 56 6.78 2.92 -7.22
CA PRO A 56 6.93 1.62 -7.83
C PRO A 56 6.32 1.58 -9.24
N LYS A 57 6.86 0.69 -10.08
CA LYS A 57 6.12 0.18 -11.23
C LYS A 57 5.06 -0.79 -10.71
N CYS A 58 3.84 -0.71 -11.24
CA CYS A 58 2.76 -1.63 -10.89
C CYS A 58 2.20 -2.31 -12.14
N VAL A 59 1.70 -3.52 -11.95
CA VAL A 59 1.00 -4.31 -12.94
C VAL A 59 -0.48 -4.28 -12.58
N PHE A 60 -1.31 -3.93 -13.57
CA PHE A 60 -2.76 -3.94 -13.48
C PHE A 60 -3.29 -4.92 -14.50
N ALA A 61 -4.20 -5.80 -14.09
CA ALA A 61 -4.82 -6.78 -14.97
C ALA A 61 -6.28 -6.42 -15.19
N TYR A 62 -6.63 -6.19 -16.44
CA TYR A 62 -7.99 -5.82 -16.86
C TYR A 62 -8.62 -6.95 -17.66
N GLN A 63 -9.90 -7.21 -17.43
CA GLN A 63 -10.73 -8.06 -18.26
C GLN A 63 -11.86 -7.21 -18.83
N GLY A 64 -11.70 -6.75 -20.07
CA GLY A 64 -12.51 -5.64 -20.59
C GLY A 64 -12.20 -4.36 -19.81
N ASP A 65 -13.25 -3.68 -19.31
CA ASP A 65 -13.10 -2.47 -18.50
C ASP A 65 -12.95 -2.77 -16.99
N GLU A 66 -13.03 -4.04 -16.59
CA GLU A 66 -13.00 -4.44 -15.19
C GLU A 66 -11.57 -4.75 -14.72
N LEU A 67 -11.12 -4.06 -13.68
CA LEU A 67 -9.86 -4.36 -13.02
C LEU A 67 -9.99 -5.60 -12.13
N LYS A 68 -9.19 -6.63 -12.40
CA LYS A 68 -9.19 -7.90 -11.65
C LYS A 68 -8.17 -7.94 -10.53
N TYR A 69 -6.96 -7.43 -10.77
CA TYR A 69 -5.95 -7.29 -9.72
C TYR A 69 -4.95 -6.19 -10.05
N ALA A 70 -4.27 -5.75 -9.00
CA ALA A 70 -3.15 -4.83 -9.07
C ALA A 70 -2.01 -5.35 -8.18
N ARG A 71 -0.77 -5.27 -8.64
CA ARG A 71 0.41 -5.67 -7.87
C ARG A 71 1.62 -4.78 -8.17
N VAL A 72 2.55 -4.68 -7.23
CA VAL A 72 3.86 -4.10 -7.51
C VAL A 72 4.62 -4.99 -8.49
N HIS A 73 5.23 -4.40 -9.51
CA HIS A 73 6.06 -5.10 -10.49
C HIS A 73 7.35 -5.61 -9.83
N LYS A 74 7.85 -6.77 -10.28
CA LYS A 74 9.02 -7.45 -9.68
C LYS A 74 10.25 -6.54 -9.52
N ASP A 75 10.46 -5.62 -10.45
CA ASP A 75 11.61 -4.69 -10.44
C ASP A 75 11.55 -3.71 -9.27
N SER A 76 10.36 -3.40 -8.76
CA SER A 76 10.15 -2.48 -7.63
C SER A 76 10.04 -3.20 -6.29
N VAL A 77 9.98 -4.53 -6.25
CA VAL A 77 9.79 -5.29 -5.00
C VAL A 77 10.91 -5.02 -3.99
N LYS A 78 12.16 -4.91 -4.43
CA LYS A 78 13.30 -4.71 -3.52
C LYS A 78 13.19 -3.39 -2.74
N ILE A 79 12.90 -2.29 -3.44
CA ILE A 79 12.76 -0.97 -2.81
C ILE A 79 11.50 -0.92 -1.94
N MET A 80 10.39 -1.50 -2.41
CA MET A 80 9.15 -1.51 -1.64
C MET A 80 9.27 -2.31 -0.34
N LYS A 81 9.97 -3.46 -0.35
CA LYS A 81 10.23 -4.21 0.89
C LYS A 81 11.03 -3.40 1.91
N LEU A 82 12.08 -2.70 1.46
CA LEU A 82 12.88 -1.84 2.32
C LEU A 82 12.01 -0.77 3.00
N LEU A 83 11.20 -0.08 2.20
CA LEU A 83 10.32 0.99 2.69
C LEU A 83 9.23 0.44 3.61
N CYS A 84 8.59 -0.67 3.26
CA CYS A 84 7.60 -1.30 4.14
C CYS A 84 8.22 -1.68 5.49
N ASN A 85 9.41 -2.27 5.52
CA ASN A 85 10.07 -2.62 6.79
C ASN A 85 10.37 -1.36 7.61
N GLN A 86 10.91 -0.31 7.00
CA GLN A 86 11.28 0.91 7.70
C GLN A 86 10.07 1.72 8.19
N TYR A 87 8.97 1.72 7.43
CA TYR A 87 7.83 2.62 7.65
C TYR A 87 6.57 1.91 8.12
N LEU A 88 6.52 0.58 8.23
CA LEU A 88 5.41 -0.17 8.84
C LEU A 88 5.77 -0.76 10.21
N GLU A 89 7.03 -0.73 10.61
CA GLU A 89 7.36 -0.89 12.03
C GLU A 89 6.64 0.21 12.81
N LYS A 90 5.94 -0.17 13.90
CA LYS A 90 5.31 0.80 14.77
C LYS A 90 6.39 1.75 15.27
N SER A 91 6.17 3.05 15.11
CA SER A 91 7.11 4.00 15.71
C SER A 91 7.02 3.91 17.23
N PHE A 92 8.10 4.24 17.96
CA PHE A 92 8.08 4.32 19.42
C PHE A 92 6.88 5.13 19.96
N LEU A 93 6.48 6.18 19.24
CA LEU A 93 5.34 7.02 19.58
C LEU A 93 3.99 6.30 19.42
N GLU A 94 3.88 5.40 18.45
CA GLU A 94 2.68 4.58 18.20
C GLU A 94 2.58 3.38 19.16
N GLU A 95 3.72 2.86 19.61
CA GLU A 95 3.74 1.78 20.62
C GLU A 95 3.37 2.29 22.02
N ASN A 96 3.78 3.52 22.34
CA ASN A 96 3.65 4.10 23.68
C ASN A 96 2.65 5.28 23.69
N GLU A 97 1.68 5.31 22.76
CA GLU A 97 0.77 6.45 22.59
C GLU A 97 0.02 6.80 23.88
N GLU A 98 -0.45 5.79 24.63
CA GLU A 98 -1.15 5.99 25.91
C GLU A 98 -0.21 6.54 26.99
N GLU A 99 1.01 6.02 27.08
CA GLU A 99 2.01 6.45 28.05
C GLU A 99 2.43 7.91 27.78
N ILE A 100 2.60 8.26 26.50
CA ILE A 100 2.92 9.62 26.07
C ILE A 100 1.74 10.57 26.32
N LYS A 101 0.50 10.15 26.06
CA LYS A 101 -0.70 10.94 26.40
C LYS A 101 -0.76 11.23 27.89
N GLN A 102 -0.57 10.21 28.73
CA GLN A 102 -0.53 10.37 30.19
C GLN A 102 0.55 11.38 30.60
N MET A 103 1.78 11.27 30.08
CA MET A 103 2.86 12.22 30.37
C MET A 103 2.53 13.66 29.94
N LEU A 104 1.85 13.84 28.80
CA LEU A 104 1.46 15.15 28.30
C LEU A 104 0.30 15.77 29.09
N ASP A 105 -0.61 14.95 29.60
CA ASP A 105 -1.72 15.41 30.43
C ASP A 105 -1.24 15.75 31.85
N ASP A 106 -0.39 14.93 32.45
CA ASP A 106 0.26 15.21 33.74
C ASP A 106 1.09 16.52 33.68
N ALA A 107 1.76 16.79 32.56
CA ALA A 107 2.51 18.03 32.35
C ALA A 107 1.63 19.29 32.22
N LYS A 108 0.35 19.15 31.85
CA LYS A 108 -0.62 20.26 31.76
C LYS A 108 -1.29 20.57 33.09
N GLU A 109 -1.43 19.61 33.98
CA GLU A 109 -2.02 19.80 35.32
C GLU A 109 -1.04 20.42 36.33
N GLY A 110 0.26 20.45 36.00
CA GLY A 110 1.32 21.05 36.82
C GLY A 110 1.59 22.55 36.63
N ILE A 111 0.74 23.28 35.88
CA ILE A 111 0.79 24.73 35.64
C ILE A 111 -0.50 25.37 36.16
#